data_AF-A0A7J9WAF8-F1
#
_entry.id   AF-A0A7J9WAF8-F1
#
_cell.length_a   1.000
_cell.length_b   1.000
_cell.length_c   1.000
_cell.angle_alpha   90.00
_cell.angle_beta   90.00
_cell.angle_gamma   90.00
#
_symmetry.space_group_name_H-M   'P 1'
#
loop_
_entity.id
_entity.type
_entity.pdbx_description
1 polymer ?
#
loop_
_entity_poly.entity_id
_entity_poly.type
_entity_poly.pdbx_seq_one_letter_code
_entity_poly.pdbx_strand_id
1 'polypeptide(L)'
;MNDVLTAADIFMLLVAVTGGAAAISVVISRNVVHAALFLVVTLLSVAGTFLMLGAEFLAWTQVLVYVGAVIVLILFGLMLTRAPIGPMAQHNENGHLAFGVSTLLFLFLCLVIFRAFGDVRLDLQYTGAAALGEVIYVEWAFPFMALGFMLTVALIGAIILARREEGEGPVTDLADEIPARDSRDVTASPGAISAGARAPGARAAGGGSAPREVQQ
;
A
#
# COMPACT_ATOMS: atom_id res chain seq x y z
N MET A 1 8.21 -12.75 49.59
CA MET A 1 7.96 -14.20 49.39
C MET A 1 6.48 -14.35 49.05
N ASN A 2 6.22 -14.66 47.78
CA ASN A 2 4.98 -15.15 47.19
C ASN A 2 3.73 -14.24 47.24
N ASP A 3 3.83 -13.02 46.69
CA ASP A 3 2.69 -12.47 45.95
C ASP A 3 2.88 -12.86 44.49
N VAL A 4 2.18 -13.93 44.14
CA VAL A 4 2.16 -14.58 42.83
C VAL A 4 1.73 -13.54 41.79
N LEU A 5 2.66 -13.09 40.93
CA LEU A 5 2.53 -12.09 39.86
C LEU A 5 1.54 -10.95 40.15
N THR A 6 2.03 -9.73 40.35
CA THR A 6 1.12 -8.57 40.42
C THR A 6 0.27 -8.48 39.15
N ALA A 7 -0.94 -7.93 39.23
CA ALA A 7 -1.81 -7.81 38.06
C ALA A 7 -1.14 -7.10 36.87
N ALA A 8 -0.23 -6.14 37.16
CA ALA A 8 0.61 -5.48 36.17
C ALA A 8 1.61 -6.45 35.51
N ASP A 9 2.27 -7.32 36.27
CA ASP A 9 3.21 -8.32 35.73
C ASP A 9 2.48 -9.32 34.81
N ILE A 10 1.29 -9.79 35.22
CA ILE A 10 0.47 -10.70 34.40
C ILE A 10 0.06 -10.01 33.10
N PHE A 11 -0.44 -8.78 33.19
CA PHE A 11 -0.85 -8.02 32.02
C PHE A 11 0.34 -7.74 31.09
N MET A 12 1.49 -7.37 31.63
CA MET A 12 2.71 -7.12 30.85
C MET A 12 3.20 -8.39 30.16
N LEU A 13 3.18 -9.54 30.84
CA LEU A 13 3.50 -10.83 30.25
C LEU A 13 2.53 -11.19 29.13
N LEU A 14 1.22 -10.99 29.35
CA LEU A 14 0.19 -11.24 28.35
C LEU A 14 0.44 -10.37 27.12
N VAL A 15 0.66 -9.06 27.28
CA VAL A 15 0.93 -8.13 26.19
C VAL A 15 2.20 -8.52 25.43
N ALA A 16 3.28 -8.88 26.14
CA ALA A 16 4.54 -9.30 25.53
C ALA A 16 4.39 -10.60 24.73
N VAL A 17 3.72 -11.62 25.27
CA VAL A 17 3.48 -12.89 24.58
C VAL A 17 2.56 -12.69 23.38
N THR A 18 1.48 -11.93 23.53
CA THR A 18 0.51 -11.68 22.45
C THR A 18 1.16 -10.88 21.32
N GLY A 19 1.90 -9.83 21.65
CA GLY A 19 2.62 -8.99 20.69
C GLY A 19 3.74 -9.75 19.98
N GLY A 20 4.51 -10.56 20.71
CA GLY A 20 5.56 -11.40 20.14
C GLY A 20 5.02 -12.49 19.21
N ALA A 21 3.96 -13.17 19.62
CA ALA A 21 3.30 -14.18 18.79
C ALA A 21 2.68 -13.55 17.53
N ALA A 22 2.06 -12.38 17.66
CA ALA A 22 1.53 -11.63 16.53
C ALA A 22 2.66 -11.22 15.57
N ALA A 23 3.77 -10.67 16.06
CA ALA A 23 4.91 -10.27 15.24
C ALA A 23 5.50 -11.45 14.43
N ILE A 24 5.64 -12.62 15.05
CA ILE A 24 6.06 -13.84 14.36
C ILE A 24 5.02 -14.23 13.29
N SER A 25 3.73 -14.14 13.61
CA SER A 25 2.64 -14.46 12.69
C SER A 25 2.59 -13.53 11.47
N VAL A 26 2.97 -12.25 11.62
CA VAL A 26 3.09 -11.31 10.49
C VAL A 26 4.05 -11.84 9.42
N VAL A 27 5.22 -12.35 9.83
CA VAL A 27 6.28 -12.77 8.91
C VAL A 27 6.01 -14.16 8.32
N ILE A 28 5.37 -15.05 9.08
CA ILE A 28 5.06 -16.41 8.63
C ILE A 28 3.80 -16.45 7.74
N SER A 29 2.89 -15.48 7.90
CA SER A 29 1.62 -15.46 7.17
C SER A 29 1.83 -15.35 5.65
N ARG A 30 1.27 -16.32 4.92
CA ARG A 30 1.29 -16.33 3.44
C ARG A 30 0.26 -15.39 2.83
N ASN A 31 -0.77 -14.99 3.59
CA ASN A 31 -1.78 -14.05 3.13
C ASN A 31 -1.46 -12.66 3.69
N VAL A 32 -1.27 -11.69 2.79
CA VAL A 32 -0.88 -10.33 3.13
C VAL A 32 -1.92 -9.61 4.00
N VAL A 33 -3.21 -9.91 3.80
CA VAL A 33 -4.28 -9.34 4.64
C VAL A 33 -4.19 -9.86 6.07
N HIS A 34 -3.93 -11.16 6.24
CA HIS A 34 -3.76 -11.74 7.58
C HIS A 34 -2.49 -11.22 8.25
N ALA A 35 -1.40 -11.08 7.49
CA ALA A 35 -0.17 -10.47 7.99
C ALA A 35 -0.41 -9.05 8.50
N ALA A 36 -1.18 -8.24 7.76
CA ALA A 36 -1.51 -6.89 8.16
C ALA A 36 -2.43 -6.83 9.41
N LEU A 37 -3.36 -7.77 9.59
CA LEU A 37 -4.15 -7.86 10.82
C LEU A 37 -3.30 -8.24 12.04
N PHE A 38 -2.35 -9.18 11.89
CA PHE A 38 -1.40 -9.49 12.96
C PHE A 38 -0.48 -8.30 13.29
N LEU A 39 -0.19 -7.44 12.30
CA LEU A 39 0.55 -6.21 12.53
C LEU A 39 -0.24 -5.23 13.40
N VAL A 40 -1.56 -5.11 13.21
CA VAL A 40 -2.44 -4.33 14.11
C VAL A 40 -2.31 -4.82 15.54
N VAL A 41 -2.42 -6.13 15.77
CA VAL A 41 -2.31 -6.72 17.10
C VAL A 41 -0.94 -6.40 17.73
N THR A 42 0.14 -6.51 16.95
CA THR A 42 1.49 -6.18 17.41
C THR A 42 1.60 -4.72 17.84
N LEU A 43 1.07 -3.79 17.05
CA LEU A 43 1.13 -2.36 17.36
C LEU A 43 0.22 -1.97 18.52
N LEU A 44 -0.92 -2.65 18.70
CA LEU A 44 -1.76 -2.52 19.89
C LEU A 44 -1.07 -3.06 21.14
N SER A 45 -0.33 -4.17 21.04
CA SER A 45 0.48 -4.66 22.15
C SER A 45 1.54 -3.63 22.57
N VAL A 46 2.22 -2.98 21.61
CA VAL A 46 3.16 -1.88 21.91
C VAL A 46 2.45 -0.71 22.61
N ALA A 47 1.25 -0.33 22.16
CA ALA A 47 0.46 0.70 22.84
C ALA A 47 0.09 0.31 24.28
N GLY A 48 -0.26 -0.97 24.50
CA GLY A 48 -0.51 -1.54 25.83
C GLY A 48 0.74 -1.50 26.72
N THR A 49 1.93 -1.74 26.16
CA THR A 49 3.20 -1.56 26.86
C THR A 49 3.39 -0.10 27.27
N PHE A 50 3.16 0.88 26.38
CA PHE A 50 3.26 2.29 26.74
C PHE A 50 2.30 2.71 27.87
N LEU A 51 1.07 2.18 27.90
CA LEU A 51 0.15 2.42 29.01
C LEU A 51 0.68 1.88 30.34
N MET A 52 1.26 0.67 30.34
CA MET A 52 1.87 0.09 31.53
C MET A 52 3.10 0.87 32.03
N LEU A 53 3.86 1.49 31.13
CA LEU A 53 4.97 2.38 31.47
C LEU A 53 4.54 3.78 31.91
N GLY A 54 3.23 4.07 32.00
CA GLY A 54 2.72 5.40 32.37
C GLY A 54 2.84 6.46 31.27
N ALA A 55 3.17 6.05 30.04
CA ALA A 55 3.34 6.92 28.88
C ALA A 55 2.02 7.06 28.07
N GLU A 56 1.01 7.64 28.71
CA GLU A 56 -0.35 7.71 28.16
C GLU A 56 -0.44 8.44 26.82
N PHE A 57 0.21 9.60 26.70
CA PHE A 57 0.23 10.36 25.45
C PHE A 57 0.85 9.58 24.29
N LEU A 58 1.93 8.83 24.55
CA LEU A 58 2.57 7.98 23.56
C LEU A 58 1.66 6.81 23.17
N ALA A 59 0.96 6.21 24.13
CA ALA A 59 0.00 5.13 23.84
C ALA A 59 -1.12 5.61 22.90
N TRP A 60 -1.73 6.77 23.18
CA TRP A 60 -2.76 7.34 22.31
C TRP A 60 -2.21 7.69 20.93
N THR A 61 -1.03 8.30 20.87
CA THR A 61 -0.36 8.61 19.58
C THR A 61 -0.04 7.34 18.80
N GLN A 62 0.37 6.26 19.47
CA GLN A 62 0.65 4.96 18.87
C GLN A 62 -0.60 4.40 18.18
N VAL A 63 -1.76 4.46 18.85
CA VAL A 63 -3.02 4.01 18.28
C VAL A 63 -3.45 4.93 17.13
N LEU A 64 -3.42 6.24 17.31
CA LEU A 64 -3.89 7.20 16.29
C LEU A 64 -3.04 7.17 15.02
N VAL A 65 -1.71 7.20 15.14
CA VAL A 65 -0.81 7.32 14.00
C VAL A 65 -0.52 5.97 13.38
N TYR A 66 -0.07 4.98 14.17
CA TYR A 66 0.34 3.70 13.60
C TYR A 66 -0.84 2.82 13.25
N VAL A 67 -1.76 2.62 14.20
CA VAL A 67 -2.94 1.77 13.94
C VAL A 67 -3.97 2.51 13.08
N GLY A 68 -4.23 3.78 13.36
CA GLY A 68 -5.27 4.56 12.70
C GLY A 68 -4.91 5.05 11.30
N ALA A 69 -3.70 5.58 11.10
CA ALA A 69 -3.31 6.14 9.80
C ALA A 69 -2.45 5.18 8.98
N VAL A 70 -1.30 4.75 9.52
CA VAL A 70 -0.29 4.00 8.75
C VAL A 70 -0.80 2.63 8.32
N ILE A 71 -1.33 1.83 9.26
CA ILE A 71 -1.85 0.49 8.91
C ILE A 71 -3.05 0.60 7.97
N VAL A 72 -3.97 1.54 8.18
CA VAL A 72 -5.12 1.72 7.29
C VAL A 72 -4.67 2.09 5.88
N LEU A 73 -3.67 2.98 5.74
CA LEU A 73 -3.07 3.32 4.45
C LEU A 73 -2.43 2.10 3.78
N ILE A 74 -1.67 1.30 4.54
CA ILE A 74 -1.06 0.06 4.04
C ILE A 74 -2.14 -0.92 3.58
N LEU A 75 -3.16 -1.17 4.40
CA LEU A 75 -4.27 -2.07 4.08
C LEU A 75 -5.00 -1.62 2.82
N PHE A 76 -5.28 -0.32 2.69
CA PHE A 76 -5.92 0.23 1.49
C PHE A 76 -5.05 0.03 0.24
N GLY A 77 -3.76 0.34 0.32
CA GLY A 77 -2.82 0.12 -0.78
C GLY A 77 -2.66 -1.35 -1.17
N LEU A 78 -2.61 -2.26 -0.19
CA LEU A 78 -2.56 -3.71 -0.41
C LEU A 78 -3.83 -4.25 -1.05
N MET A 79 -5.01 -3.75 -0.65
CA MET A 79 -6.28 -4.16 -1.24
C MET A 79 -6.40 -3.71 -2.70
N LEU A 80 -5.96 -2.48 -3.01
CA LEU A 80 -5.97 -1.96 -4.39
C LEU A 80 -5.02 -2.71 -5.33
N THR A 81 -3.90 -3.21 -4.83
CA THR A 81 -2.86 -3.84 -5.65
C THR A 81 -3.11 -5.32 -5.96
N ARG A 82 -4.19 -5.93 -5.46
CA ARG A 82 -4.51 -7.37 -5.63
C ARG A 82 -3.26 -8.25 -5.47
N ALA A 83 -2.58 -8.13 -4.33
CA ALA A 83 -1.40 -8.95 -4.03
C ALA A 83 -1.67 -10.44 -4.32
N PRO A 84 -0.81 -11.16 -5.07
CA PRO A 84 -1.02 -12.56 -5.42
C PRO A 84 -1.30 -13.42 -4.19
N ILE A 85 -2.54 -13.91 -4.09
CA ILE A 85 -3.01 -14.79 -3.03
C ILE A 85 -2.69 -16.22 -3.47
N GLY A 86 -1.42 -16.64 -3.35
CA GLY A 86 -0.99 -17.98 -3.75
C GLY A 86 0.27 -18.44 -3.02
N PRO A 87 0.45 -19.74 -2.75
CA PRO A 87 1.69 -20.26 -2.16
C PRO A 87 2.85 -19.99 -3.13
N MET A 88 3.62 -18.93 -2.89
CA MET A 88 4.91 -18.80 -3.54
C MET A 88 5.78 -19.95 -3.02
N ALA A 89 6.30 -20.76 -3.94
CA ALA A 89 7.33 -21.75 -3.66
C ALA A 89 8.63 -20.99 -3.34
N GLN A 90 8.68 -20.42 -2.15
CA GLN A 90 9.89 -19.80 -1.60
C GLN A 90 10.77 -20.96 -1.10
N HIS A 91 11.47 -21.61 -2.04
CA HIS A 91 12.54 -22.51 -1.69
C HIS A 91 13.74 -21.66 -1.27
N ASN A 92 13.72 -21.18 -0.03
CA ASN A 92 14.86 -20.49 0.56
C ASN A 92 15.87 -21.56 0.98
N GLU A 93 16.77 -21.94 0.07
CA GLU A 93 17.90 -22.85 0.34
C GLU A 93 18.72 -22.39 1.56
N ASN A 94 18.75 -21.07 1.81
CA ASN A 94 19.42 -20.44 2.94
C ASN A 94 18.51 -20.17 4.16
N GLY A 95 17.30 -20.74 4.21
CA GLY A 95 16.35 -20.51 5.31
C GLY A 95 16.92 -20.91 6.68
N HIS A 96 17.72 -21.97 6.73
CA HIS A 96 18.40 -22.40 7.95
C HIS A 96 19.48 -21.40 8.40
N LEU A 97 20.20 -20.78 7.46
CA LEU A 97 21.20 -19.76 7.77
C LEU A 97 20.52 -18.48 8.27
N ALA A 98 19.45 -18.03 7.62
CA ALA A 98 18.68 -16.86 8.05
C ALA A 98 18.07 -17.07 9.44
N PHE A 99 17.53 -18.26 9.71
CA PHE A 99 17.04 -18.63 11.04
C PHE A 99 18.17 -18.62 12.06
N GLY A 100 19.33 -19.23 11.75
CA GLY A 100 20.49 -19.25 12.63
C GLY A 100 21.00 -17.85 12.99
N VAL A 101 21.09 -16.95 12.01
CA VAL A 101 21.50 -15.55 12.24
C VAL A 101 20.47 -14.80 13.10
N SER A 102 19.18 -14.96 12.82
CA SER A 102 18.10 -14.33 13.61
C SER A 102 18.10 -14.82 15.06
N THR A 103 18.21 -16.13 15.28
CA THR A 103 18.27 -16.72 16.61
C THR A 103 19.53 -16.31 17.37
N LEU A 104 20.69 -16.29 16.70
CA LEU A 104 21.95 -15.84 17.30
C LEU A 104 21.85 -14.37 17.73
N LEU A 105 21.32 -13.49 16.87
CA LEU A 105 21.14 -12.08 17.17
C LEU A 105 20.15 -11.87 18.31
N PHE A 106 19.04 -12.61 18.32
CA PHE A 106 18.05 -12.56 19.40
C PHE A 106 18.64 -12.97 20.75
N LEU A 107 19.36 -14.10 20.81
CA LEU A 107 20.03 -14.57 22.03
C LEU A 107 21.10 -13.58 22.51
N PHE A 108 21.89 -13.02 21.58
CA PHE A 108 22.89 -12.02 21.89
C PHE A 108 22.24 -10.76 22.49
N LEU A 109 21.19 -10.23 21.86
CA LEU A 109 20.49 -9.05 22.34
C LEU A 109 19.83 -9.31 23.71
N CYS A 110 19.23 -10.49 23.89
CA CYS A 110 18.67 -10.93 25.16
C CYS A 110 19.73 -10.94 26.26
N LEU A 111 20.90 -11.54 26.01
CA LEU A 111 22.02 -11.57 26.95
C LEU A 111 22.49 -10.16 27.32
N VAL A 112 22.68 -9.28 26.31
CA VAL A 112 23.10 -7.90 26.54
C VAL A 112 22.10 -7.14 27.40
N ILE A 113 20.79 -7.25 27.10
CA ILE A 113 19.73 -6.59 27.87
C ILE A 113 19.67 -7.11 29.30
N PHE A 114 19.66 -8.43 29.50
CA PHE A 114 19.63 -9.02 30.85
C PHE A 114 20.86 -8.65 31.67
N ARG A 115 22.04 -8.59 31.03
CA ARG A 115 23.27 -8.23 31.72
C ARG A 115 23.34 -6.75 32.07
N ALA A 116 22.80 -5.88 31.22
CA ALA A 116 22.83 -4.43 31.43
C ALA A 116 21.70 -3.93 32.37
N PHE A 117 20.51 -4.54 32.28
CA PHE A 117 19.29 -4.02 32.90
C PHE A 117 18.59 -5.00 33.85
N GLY A 118 19.13 -6.21 34.06
CA GLY A 118 18.45 -7.27 34.82
C GLY A 118 18.13 -6.96 36.29
N ASP A 119 18.81 -5.98 36.89
CA ASP A 119 18.58 -5.56 38.29
C ASP A 119 18.12 -4.09 38.41
N VAL A 120 17.76 -3.47 37.27
CA VAL A 120 17.27 -2.09 37.28
C VAL A 120 15.82 -2.08 37.74
N ARG A 121 15.55 -1.39 38.84
CA ARG A 121 14.18 -1.07 39.28
C ARG A 121 13.74 0.22 38.62
N LEU A 122 12.63 0.16 37.88
CA LEU A 122 12.02 1.33 37.27
C LEU A 122 11.14 2.04 38.30
N ASP A 123 11.38 3.33 38.50
CA ASP A 123 10.42 4.23 39.15
C ASP A 123 9.51 4.81 38.07
N LEU A 124 8.25 4.38 38.05
CA LEU A 124 7.30 4.80 37.03
C LEU A 124 6.76 6.18 37.37
N GLN A 125 7.32 7.20 36.73
CA GLN A 125 6.82 8.56 36.85
C GLN A 125 5.81 8.85 35.73
N TYR A 126 4.59 9.20 36.13
CA TYR A 126 3.57 9.62 35.18
C TYR A 126 3.99 10.94 34.53
N THR A 127 4.19 10.91 33.22
CA THR A 127 4.50 12.10 32.43
C THR A 127 3.30 12.46 31.56
N GLY A 128 2.62 13.55 31.93
CA GLY A 128 1.48 14.05 31.17
C GLY A 128 1.89 14.75 29.86
N ALA A 129 0.91 14.92 28.96
CA ALA A 129 1.13 15.57 27.66
C ALA A 129 1.67 17.01 27.77
N ALA A 130 1.34 17.73 28.85
CA ALA A 130 1.81 19.10 29.07
C ALA A 130 3.34 19.18 29.28
N ALA A 131 3.89 18.31 30.14
CA ALA A 131 5.33 18.24 30.38
C ALA A 131 6.10 17.82 29.12
N LEU A 132 5.55 16.87 28.36
CA LEU A 132 6.12 16.48 27.08
C LEU A 132 6.09 17.63 26.06
N GLY A 133 5.00 18.40 26.03
CA GLY A 133 4.87 19.59 25.18
C GLY A 133 5.95 20.63 25.50
N GLU A 134 6.23 20.90 26.77
CA GLU A 134 7.28 21.84 27.17
C GLU A 134 8.64 21.42 26.61
N VAL A 135 9.04 20.16 26.80
CA VAL A 135 10.31 19.64 26.28
C VAL A 135 10.35 19.69 24.74
N ILE A 136 9.25 19.30 24.07
CA ILE A 136 9.21 19.29 22.59
C ILE A 136 9.31 20.69 22.01
N TYR A 137 8.58 21.66 22.58
CA TYR A 137 8.48 23.01 22.02
C TYR A 137 9.58 23.97 22.51
N VAL A 138 10.22 23.71 23.65
CA VAL A 138 11.30 24.55 24.19
C VAL A 138 12.66 23.96 23.87
N GLU A 139 12.94 22.74 24.32
CA GLU A 139 14.24 22.12 24.15
C GLU A 139 14.42 21.53 22.74
N TRP A 140 13.39 20.89 22.21
CA TRP A 140 13.42 20.21 20.91
C TRP A 140 12.73 21.00 19.78
N ALA A 141 12.65 22.32 19.94
CA ALA A 141 11.95 23.22 19.00
C ALA A 141 12.45 23.05 17.55
N PHE A 142 13.77 22.93 17.36
CA PHE A 142 14.38 22.78 16.04
C PHE A 142 14.01 21.45 15.36
N PRO A 143 14.21 20.28 15.99
CA PRO A 143 13.72 19.01 15.47
C PRO A 143 12.21 18.99 15.19
N PHE A 144 11.40 19.58 16.08
CA PHE A 144 9.96 19.67 15.88
C PHE A 144 9.62 20.47 14.61
N MET A 145 10.28 21.61 14.39
CA MET A 145 10.09 22.41 13.19
C MET A 145 10.52 21.65 11.92
N ALA A 146 11.63 20.91 11.98
CA ALA A 146 12.09 20.06 10.88
C ALA A 146 11.07 18.96 10.54
N LEU A 147 10.43 18.35 11.54
CA LEU A 147 9.35 17.38 11.33
C LEU A 147 8.13 18.03 10.65
N GLY A 148 7.77 19.26 11.01
CA GLY A 148 6.70 20.01 10.34
C GLY A 148 6.98 20.24 8.84
N PHE A 149 8.21 20.62 8.50
CA PHE A 149 8.65 20.70 7.10
C PHE A 149 8.63 19.33 6.43
N MET A 150 9.09 18.28 7.10
CA MET A 150 9.09 16.91 6.56
C MET A 150 7.67 16.41 6.24
N LEU A 151 6.68 16.68 7.10
CA LEU A 151 5.28 16.36 6.86
C LEU A 151 4.70 17.15 5.68
N THR A 152 5.08 18.42 5.54
CA THR A 152 4.66 19.27 4.41
C THR A 152 5.22 18.73 3.09
N VAL A 153 6.52 18.39 3.07
CA VAL A 153 7.18 17.81 1.90
C VAL A 153 6.59 16.43 1.57
N ALA A 154 6.32 15.60 2.57
CA ALA A 154 5.66 14.31 2.38
C ALA A 154 4.27 14.45 1.76
N LEU A 155 3.47 15.43 2.20
CA LEU A 155 2.16 15.70 1.62
C LEU A 155 2.26 16.14 0.16
N ILE A 156 3.15 17.08 -0.15
CA ILE A 156 3.38 17.55 -1.54
C ILE A 156 3.85 16.37 -2.40
N GLY A 157 4.79 15.56 -1.91
CA GLY A 157 5.31 14.39 -2.61
C GLY A 157 4.23 13.33 -2.88
N ALA A 158 3.37 13.05 -1.89
CA ALA A 158 2.25 12.14 -2.04
C ALA A 158 1.24 12.63 -3.09
N ILE A 159 0.93 13.94 -3.12
CA ILE A 159 0.02 14.53 -4.11
C ILE A 159 0.62 14.43 -5.52
N ILE A 160 1.89 14.81 -5.70
CA ILE A 160 2.55 14.75 -7.01
C ILE A 160 2.59 13.31 -7.53
N LEU A 161 2.91 12.33 -6.68
CA LEU A 161 2.96 10.92 -7.06
C LEU A 161 1.58 10.33 -7.37
N ALA A 162 0.53 10.78 -6.68
CA ALA A 162 -0.84 10.30 -6.90
C ALA A 162 -1.51 10.90 -8.15
N ARG A 163 -0.97 12.01 -8.69
CA ARG A 163 -1.50 12.61 -9.92
C ARG A 163 -1.14 11.75 -11.12
N ARG A 164 -2.15 11.32 -11.86
CA ARG A 164 -1.98 10.72 -13.19
C ARG A 164 -1.81 11.82 -14.24
N GLU A 165 -0.88 11.61 -15.15
CA GLU A 165 -0.70 12.46 -16.33
C GLU A 165 -1.78 12.08 -17.35
N GLU A 166 -2.82 12.91 -17.44
CA GLU A 166 -3.82 12.83 -18.50
C GLU A 166 -3.33 13.72 -19.65
N GLY A 167 -2.52 13.19 -20.58
CA GLY A 167 -2.05 14.06 -21.66
C GLY A 167 -0.96 13.57 -22.60
N GLU A 168 -0.99 12.34 -23.09
CA GLU A 168 -0.37 11.99 -24.38
C GLU A 168 -1.24 10.94 -25.06
N GLY A 169 -2.32 11.41 -25.69
CA GLY A 169 -2.94 10.62 -26.76
C GLY A 169 -1.86 10.34 -27.82
N PRO A 170 -1.86 9.17 -28.47
CA PRO A 170 -0.92 8.88 -29.55
C PRO A 170 -0.87 10.09 -30.49
N VAL A 171 0.33 10.63 -30.71
CA VAL A 171 0.56 11.50 -31.85
C VAL A 171 0.33 10.59 -33.05
N THR A 172 -0.93 10.47 -33.48
CA THR A 172 -1.29 9.89 -34.76
C THR A 172 -0.55 10.76 -35.75
N ASP A 173 0.52 10.21 -36.29
CA ASP A 173 1.29 10.83 -37.34
C ASP A 173 0.33 11.05 -38.50
N LEU A 174 -0.18 12.29 -38.61
CA LEU A 174 -1.07 12.74 -39.68
C LEU A 174 -0.43 12.54 -41.07
N ALA A 175 0.84 12.14 -41.14
CA ALA A 175 1.52 11.70 -42.35
C ALA A 175 0.95 10.38 -42.93
N ASP A 176 0.36 9.51 -42.12
CA ASP A 176 -0.23 8.23 -42.60
C ASP A 176 -1.66 8.41 -43.15
N GLU A 177 -2.28 9.56 -42.89
CA GLU A 177 -3.64 9.89 -43.34
C GLU A 177 -3.67 10.67 -44.66
N ILE A 178 -2.52 10.97 -45.28
CA ILE A 178 -2.47 11.54 -46.63
C ILE A 178 -2.74 10.42 -47.64
N PRO A 179 -3.95 10.33 -48.24
CA PRO A 179 -4.21 9.31 -49.25
C PRO A 179 -3.31 9.62 -50.44
N ALA A 180 -2.53 8.63 -50.89
CA ALA A 180 -1.72 8.75 -52.08
C ALA A 180 -2.59 9.30 -53.22
N ARG A 181 -2.34 10.57 -53.59
CA ARG A 181 -3.02 11.22 -54.71
C ARG A 181 -2.74 10.40 -55.96
N ASP A 182 -3.76 9.70 -56.46
CA ASP A 182 -3.64 8.82 -57.62
C ASP A 182 -3.12 9.61 -58.82
N SER A 183 -1.90 9.32 -59.23
CA SER A 183 -1.21 10.01 -60.32
C SER A 183 -1.78 9.63 -61.70
N ARG A 184 -2.83 8.80 -61.76
CA ARG A 184 -3.53 8.42 -62.99
C ARG A 184 -4.43 9.50 -63.56
N ASP A 185 -4.69 10.59 -62.83
CA ASP A 185 -5.53 11.69 -63.32
C ASP A 185 -4.77 12.74 -64.16
N VAL A 186 -3.49 12.50 -64.45
CA VAL A 186 -2.64 13.38 -65.29
C VAL A 186 -2.58 12.92 -66.76
N THR A 187 -3.14 11.76 -67.11
CA THR A 187 -3.12 11.24 -68.50
C THR A 187 -4.42 11.47 -69.29
N ALA A 188 -5.27 12.42 -68.88
CA ALA A 188 -6.37 12.88 -69.72
C ALA A 188 -5.80 13.59 -70.97
N SER A 189 -5.63 12.81 -72.03
CA SER A 189 -5.18 13.24 -73.35
C SER A 189 -6.16 14.29 -73.92
N PRO A 190 -5.69 15.43 -74.46
CA PRO A 190 -6.58 16.45 -75.00
C PRO A 190 -7.20 15.97 -76.31
N GLY A 191 -8.40 15.37 -76.25
CA GLY A 191 -9.16 15.05 -77.45
C GLY A 191 -10.01 13.79 -77.34
N ALA A 192 -11.20 13.92 -76.74
CA ALA A 192 -12.31 13.01 -76.98
C ALA A 192 -13.63 13.71 -76.61
N ILE A 193 -14.00 14.73 -77.38
CA ILE A 193 -15.37 15.25 -77.41
C ILE A 193 -16.07 14.53 -78.55
N SER A 194 -16.91 13.53 -78.25
CA SER A 194 -18.16 13.31 -79.00
C SER A 194 -18.93 12.09 -78.52
N ALA A 195 -20.23 12.33 -78.37
CA ALA A 195 -21.32 11.44 -78.79
C ALA A 195 -21.64 10.23 -77.91
N GLY A 196 -22.81 10.29 -77.27
CA GLY A 196 -23.46 9.10 -76.75
C GLY A 196 -24.57 9.39 -75.74
N ALA A 197 -25.68 9.94 -76.23
CA ALA A 197 -26.90 10.14 -75.46
C ALA A 197 -27.40 8.86 -74.76
N ARG A 198 -28.08 9.04 -73.61
CA ARG A 198 -29.46 8.56 -73.31
C ARG A 198 -29.69 8.38 -71.80
N ALA A 199 -30.49 9.27 -71.20
CA ALA A 199 -31.43 8.93 -70.12
C ALA A 199 -32.62 8.14 -70.75
N PRO A 200 -33.55 7.44 -70.04
CA PRO A 200 -33.95 7.58 -68.62
C PRO A 200 -34.46 6.26 -67.93
N GLY A 201 -35.04 6.36 -66.73
CA GLY A 201 -36.31 5.66 -66.44
C GLY A 201 -36.34 4.48 -65.45
N ALA A 202 -36.80 4.77 -64.22
CA ALA A 202 -37.91 4.18 -63.46
C ALA A 202 -38.32 2.67 -63.51
N ARG A 203 -38.84 2.25 -62.33
CA ARG A 203 -39.77 1.14 -61.97
C ARG A 203 -39.16 -0.24 -61.67
N ALA A 204 -39.28 -0.71 -60.41
CA ALA A 204 -40.36 -1.54 -59.83
C ALA A 204 -40.12 -3.04 -60.12
N ALA A 205 -40.47 -4.07 -59.34
CA ALA A 205 -41.10 -4.30 -58.04
C ALA A 205 -40.99 -5.84 -57.79
N GLY A 206 -41.36 -6.30 -56.59
CA GLY A 206 -41.66 -7.71 -56.26
C GLY A 206 -40.55 -8.36 -55.44
N GLY A 207 -40.75 -8.74 -54.17
CA GLY A 207 -41.78 -9.67 -53.65
C GLY A 207 -41.05 -11.01 -53.45
N GLY A 208 -41.03 -11.72 -52.33
CA GLY A 208 -41.80 -11.80 -51.09
C GLY A 208 -41.42 -13.14 -50.43
N SER A 209 -42.03 -13.44 -49.28
CA SER A 209 -42.03 -14.72 -48.52
C SER A 209 -40.97 -14.95 -47.42
N ALA A 210 -41.45 -14.90 -46.17
CA ALA A 210 -40.99 -15.66 -45.01
C ALA A 210 -41.76 -17.02 -44.96
N PRO A 211 -41.82 -17.85 -43.88
CA PRO A 211 -40.99 -18.03 -42.66
C PRO A 211 -40.68 -19.54 -42.33
N ARG A 212 -39.91 -19.85 -41.26
CA ARG A 212 -40.14 -20.89 -40.19
C ARG A 212 -38.87 -21.60 -39.63
N GLU A 213 -39.07 -22.20 -38.44
CA GLU A 213 -38.28 -23.17 -37.65
C GLU A 213 -37.34 -22.54 -36.60
N VAL A 214 -37.52 -22.66 -35.27
CA VAL A 214 -37.92 -23.73 -34.33
C VAL A 214 -36.93 -24.91 -34.27
N GLN A 215 -35.97 -24.84 -33.34
CA GLN A 215 -35.37 -25.99 -32.63
C GLN A 215 -34.55 -25.45 -31.45
N GLN A 216 -35.06 -25.57 -30.23
CA GLN A 216 -34.82 -26.62 -29.21
C GLN A 216 -33.90 -26.09 -28.11
#